data_AF-A0A815WZV4-F1
#
_entry.id   AF-A0A815WZV4-F1
#
_cell.length_a   1.000
_cell.length_b   1.000
_cell.length_c   1.000
_cell.angle_alpha   90.00
_cell.angle_beta   90.00
_cell.angle_gamma   90.00
#
_symmetry.space_group_name_H-M   'P 1'
#
loop_
_entity.id
_entity.type
_entity.pdbx_description
1 polymer ?
#
loop_
_entity_poly.entity_id
_entity_poly.type
_entity_poly.pdbx_seq_one_letter_code
_entity_poly.pdbx_strand_id
1 'polypeptide(L)' 'MHTVFRIGEVRKIDNNHALYQVDLKLTSDDDPQLRELTDFIRKEVSGTGWRRM' A
#
# COMPACT_ATOMS: atom_id res chain seq x y z
N MET A 1 3.84 16.16 -2.85
CA MET A 1 4.47 14.86 -3.14
C MET A 1 4.13 13.93 -1.99
N HIS A 2 3.31 12.90 -2.22
CA HIS A 2 3.06 11.85 -1.23
C HIS A 2 3.92 10.67 -1.60
N THR A 3 4.87 10.31 -0.74
CA THR A 3 5.74 9.17 -1.00
C THR A 3 5.09 7.93 -0.40
N VAL A 4 4.71 7.00 -1.25
CA VAL A 4 4.17 5.70 -0.80
C VAL A 4 5.34 4.72 -0.68
N PHE A 5 5.33 3.92 0.38
CA PHE A 5 6.28 2.84 0.58
C PHE A 5 5.53 1.52 0.62
N ARG A 6 6.03 0.53 -0.11
CA ARG A 6 5.53 -0.83 -0.06
C ARG A 6 6.38 -1.66 0.90
N ILE A 7 5.74 -2.41 1.77
CA ILE A 7 6.42 -3.41 2.59
C ILE A 7 6.87 -4.54 1.67
N GLY A 8 8.18 -4.76 1.58
CA GLY A 8 8.77 -5.85 0.80
C GLY A 8 8.88 -7.10 1.65
N GLU A 9 9.60 -7.02 2.75
CA GLU A 9 9.88 -8.17 3.63
C GLU A 9 9.78 -7.74 5.09
N VAL A 10 9.30 -8.64 5.94
CA VAL A 10 9.30 -8.49 7.39
C VAL A 10 10.06 -9.68 7.96
N ARG A 11 11.18 -9.41 8.62
CA ARG A 11 12.03 -10.44 9.22
C ARG A 11 12.17 -10.19 10.71
N LYS A 12 12.22 -11.26 11.50
CA LYS A 12 12.61 -11.17 12.90
C LYS A 12 14.11 -10.95 12.97
N ILE A 13 14.55 -10.06 13.86
CA ILE A 13 15.97 -9.90 14.14
C ILE A 13 16.33 -10.95 15.19
N ASP A 14 17.07 -11.97 14.78
CA ASP A 14 17.53 -13.01 15.70
C ASP A 14 18.35 -12.38 16.83
N ASN A 15 18.11 -12.85 18.06
CA ASN A 15 18.50 -12.31 19.39
C ASN A 15 17.51 -11.38 20.10
N ASN A 16 16.44 -10.87 19.49
CA ASN A 16 15.41 -10.14 20.23
C ASN A 16 14.00 -10.45 19.71
N HIS A 17 13.25 -11.29 20.43
CA HIS A 17 11.92 -11.77 20.03
C HIS A 17 10.89 -10.65 19.76
N ALA A 18 11.14 -9.42 20.24
CA ALA A 18 10.25 -8.29 20.08
C ALA A 18 10.60 -7.36 18.89
N LEU A 19 11.73 -7.57 18.21
CA LEU A 19 12.18 -6.68 17.13
C LEU A 19 12.03 -7.32 15.75
N TYR A 20 11.47 -6.54 14.85
CA TYR A 20 11.26 -6.90 13.45
C TYR A 20 11.96 -5.87 12.57
N GLN A 21 12.73 -6.35 11.61
CA GLN A 21 13.22 -5.56 10.49
C GLN A 21 12.17 -5.59 9.39
N VAL A 22 11.79 -4.40 8.92
CA VAL A 22 10.85 -4.24 7.80
C VAL A 22 11.59 -3.55 6.66
N ASP A 23 11.71 -4.23 5.54
CA ASP A 23 12.31 -3.66 4.33
C ASP A 23 11.22 -2.94 3.55
N LEU A 24 11.32 -1.61 3.51
CA LEU A 24 10.42 -0.73 2.76
C LEU A 24 11.00 -0.43 1.39
N LYS A 25 10.21 -0.63 0.34
CA LYS A 25 10.55 -0.23 -1.03
C LYS A 25 9.80 1.05 -1.38
N LEU A 26 10.54 2.03 -1.87
CA LEU A 26 9.96 3.24 -2.44
C LEU A 26 9.13 2.82 -3.66
N THR A 27 7.82 3.04 -3.62
CA THR A 27 6.99 2.90 -4.81
C THR A 27 7.05 4.20 -5.58
N SER A 28 7.45 4.10 -6.85
CA SER A 28 7.34 5.21 -7.80
C SER A 28 5.86 5.56 -7.98
N ASP A 29 5.56 6.80 -8.39
CA ASP A 29 4.20 7.25 -8.69
C ASP A 29 3.49 6.37 -9.75
N ASP A 30 4.25 5.55 -10.49
CA ASP A 30 3.76 4.63 -11.51
C ASP A 30 3.87 3.14 -11.11
N ASP A 31 3.75 2.81 -9.82
CA ASP A 31 3.66 1.42 -9.38
C ASP A 31 2.39 0.77 -10.00
N PRO A 32 2.54 -0.26 -10.86
CA PRO A 32 1.41 -0.83 -11.60
C PRO A 32 0.34 -1.44 -10.70
N GLN A 33 0.72 -1.98 -9.54
CA GLN A 33 -0.23 -2.63 -8.62
C GLN A 33 -1.05 -1.59 -7.87
N LEU A 34 -0.43 -0.46 -7.47
CA LEU A 34 -1.14 0.68 -6.90
C LEU A 34 -2.11 1.29 -7.91
N ARG A 35 -1.71 1.38 -9.17
CA ARG A 35 -2.57 1.89 -10.24
C ARG A 35 -3.77 0.99 -10.48
N GLU A 36 -3.55 -0.32 -10.61
CA GLU A 36 -4.63 -1.32 -10.76
C GLU A 36 -5.59 -1.31 -9.57
N LEU A 37 -5.08 -1.26 -8.33
CA LEU A 37 -5.91 -1.17 -7.12
C LEU A 37 -6.75 0.11 -7.12
N THR A 38 -6.15 1.24 -7.47
CA THR A 38 -6.83 2.54 -7.52
C THR A 38 -7.92 2.54 -8.58
N ASP A 39 -7.66 1.98 -9.77
CA ASP A 39 -8.64 1.85 -10.84
C ASP A 39 -9.77 0.91 -10.47
N PHE A 40 -9.47 -0.21 -9.80
CA PHE A 40 -10.48 -1.12 -9.26
C PHE A 40 -11.39 -0.44 -8.25
N ILE A 41 -10.82 0.24 -7.24
CA ILE A 41 -11.60 0.99 -6.25
C ILE A 41 -12.42 2.08 -6.94
N ARG A 42 -11.84 2.83 -7.88
CA ARG A 42 -12.56 3.87 -8.63
C ARG A 42 -13.74 3.27 -9.39
N LYS A 43 -13.59 2.10 -10.01
CA LYS A 43 -14.67 1.41 -10.74
C LYS A 43 -15.77 0.94 -9.78
N GLU A 44 -15.42 0.29 -8.67
CA GLU A 44 -16.38 -0.20 -7.68
C GLU A 44 -17.12 0.94 -6.96
N VAL A 45 -16.44 2.06 -6.75
CA VAL A 45 -16.99 3.26 -6.10
C VAL A 45 -17.66 4.19 -7.12
N SER A 46 -17.46 4.00 -8.43
CA SER A 46 -18.16 4.72 -9.51
C SER A 46 -19.62 4.29 -9.67
N GLY A 47 -20.39 4.46 -8.60
CA GLY A 47 -21.83 4.73 -8.63
C GLY A 47 -22.06 6.16 -8.17
N THR A 48 -23.30 6.67 -8.27
CA THR A 48 -23.65 8.06 -7.91
C THR A 48 -23.34 8.37 -6.43
N GLY A 49 -22.11 8.85 -6.20
CA GLY A 49 -21.61 9.26 -4.90
C GLY A 49 -22.40 10.45 -4.36
N TRP A 50 -23.12 10.20 -3.25
CA TRP A 50 -23.62 11.08 -2.18
C TRP A 50 -24.77 10.41 -1.39
N ARG A 51 -25.35 9.30 -1.86
CA ARG A 51 -26.45 8.59 -1.14
C ARG A 51 -26.01 7.67 0.01
N ARG A 52 -24.78 7.83 0.53
CA ARG A 52 -24.27 7.06 1.69
C ARG A 52 -23.55 7.94 2.71
N MET A 53 -23.98 9.19 2.84
CA MET A 53 -23.73 9.98 4.07
C MET A 53 -24.94 9.86 4.98
#